data_AF-A0A521NT27-F1
#
_entry.id   AF-A0A521NT27-F1
#
_cell.length_a   1.000
_cell.length_b   1.000
_cell.length_c   1.000
_cell.angle_alpha   90.00
_cell.angle_beta   90.00
_cell.angle_gamma   90.00
#
_symmetry.space_group_name_H-M   'P 1'
#
loop_
_entity.id
_entity.type
_entity.pdbx_description
1 polymer ?
#
loop_
_entity_poly.entity_id
_entity_poly.type
_entity_poly.pdbx_seq_one_letter_code
_entity_poly.pdbx_strand_id
1 'polypeptide(L)'
;MTTTALRENPDFSDAVITEAIRWAEQNGPLDDAQAMRIAAQAPHTPARIAERARQLGERLGLQAELRRARQWSPWVLLGLVALIVMAGLGLAGNVVGGGERHINVIVALVSLLGVHLLTLLLWLLGLWLPLASFSAASLGWIWLSLTARVAGGRHGQAPLLVRATTGLLGRAKLLPWAFGIVSHGIWSLSFAVVLAAMLFALAFRSYTLSWETTILDPAFFVRAVDALGWAPSRLGFPVPDAATVLATAPPASGQRTWALWLTGCILTYGLLPRLVLLLWSTAVWRHRRQALQPALDAPYYRQLAARFAALAPSAIVDADPGRRAREAPVGLAPADLRDLRVLVGFELPPDIGWPPEGLPADLQLERIDGSAPERRALLDRLALARPRSVVLACRAAASPDRGTERFVRDLLAHSGECRLWLIAEGGNDGPAIARWLAWLRDAGLERVAAGTSLGELLGATDTVAP
;
A
#
# COMPACT_ATOMS: atom_id res chain seq x y z
N MET A 1 -4.63 -1.30 27.91
CA MET A 1 -3.65 -1.02 26.86
C MET A 1 -3.35 -2.31 26.09
N THR A 2 -4.25 -2.78 25.21
CA THR A 2 -4.03 -4.00 24.38
C THR A 2 -5.01 -4.01 23.20
N THR A 3 -5.14 -2.90 22.47
CA THR A 3 -6.01 -2.84 21.26
C THR A 3 -5.39 -2.04 20.12
N THR A 4 -4.05 -1.99 20.06
CA THR A 4 -3.32 -1.23 19.03
C THR A 4 -2.41 -2.11 18.17
N ALA A 5 -2.06 -3.33 18.62
CA ALA A 5 -1.12 -4.21 17.93
C ALA A 5 -1.75 -5.22 16.94
N LEU A 6 -3.07 -5.16 16.68
CA LEU A 6 -3.77 -6.11 15.79
C LEU A 6 -4.18 -5.51 14.43
N ARG A 7 -3.73 -4.29 14.09
CA ARG A 7 -3.99 -3.65 12.78
C ARG A 7 -2.79 -3.70 11.82
N GLU A 8 -1.85 -4.62 12.03
CA GLU A 8 -0.69 -4.72 11.14
C GLU A 8 -1.00 -5.30 9.76
N ASN A 9 -2.15 -5.98 9.60
CA ASN A 9 -2.61 -6.46 8.31
C ASN A 9 -3.85 -5.68 7.86
N PRO A 10 -3.82 -5.00 6.69
CA PRO A 10 -5.02 -4.41 6.11
C PRO A 10 -6.07 -5.51 5.90
N ASP A 11 -7.34 -5.20 6.14
CA ASP A 11 -8.45 -6.12 5.81
C ASP A 11 -8.36 -6.46 4.31
N PHE A 12 -8.77 -7.68 3.93
CA PHE A 12 -8.79 -8.11 2.53
C PHE A 12 -9.57 -7.13 1.65
N SER A 13 -10.63 -6.51 2.21
CA SER A 13 -11.33 -5.38 1.58
C SER A 13 -10.39 -4.24 1.20
N ASP A 14 -9.62 -3.75 2.17
CA ASP A 14 -8.74 -2.60 1.98
C ASP A 14 -7.61 -2.93 1.01
N ALA A 15 -7.09 -4.16 1.06
CA ALA A 15 -6.11 -4.66 0.09
C ALA A 15 -6.68 -4.64 -1.34
N VAL A 16 -7.90 -5.16 -1.53
CA VAL A 16 -8.58 -5.18 -2.84
C VAL A 16 -8.83 -3.75 -3.35
N ILE A 17 -9.31 -2.85 -2.49
CA ILE A 17 -9.54 -1.45 -2.86
C ILE A 17 -8.20 -0.75 -3.22
N THR A 18 -7.15 -0.99 -2.43
CA THR A 18 -5.81 -0.43 -2.67
C THR A 18 -5.23 -0.87 -4.01
N GLU A 19 -5.38 -2.15 -4.37
CA GLU A 19 -4.96 -2.65 -5.68
C GLU A 19 -5.90 -2.18 -6.80
N ALA A 20 -7.20 -2.03 -6.56
CA ALA A 20 -8.15 -1.50 -7.53
C ALA A 20 -7.80 -0.07 -7.92
N ILE A 21 -7.46 0.80 -6.95
CA ILE A 21 -7.00 2.16 -7.23
C ILE A 21 -5.69 2.16 -8.03
N ARG A 22 -4.73 1.29 -7.70
CA ARG A 22 -3.51 1.13 -8.52
C ARG A 22 -3.83 0.79 -9.97
N TRP A 23 -4.78 -0.12 -10.20
CA TRP A 23 -5.21 -0.48 -11.56
C TRP A 23 -5.96 0.66 -12.26
N ALA A 24 -6.78 1.43 -11.55
CA ALA A 24 -7.49 2.58 -12.12
C ALA A 24 -6.51 3.65 -12.60
N GLU A 25 -5.45 3.90 -11.82
CA GLU A 25 -4.44 4.92 -12.12
C GLU A 25 -3.48 4.55 -13.27
N GLN A 26 -3.56 3.34 -13.81
CA GLN A 26 -2.80 2.98 -15.02
C GLN A 26 -3.27 3.72 -16.26
N ASN A 27 -4.54 4.14 -16.29
CA ASN A 27 -5.10 4.91 -17.40
C ASN A 27 -4.94 6.43 -17.21
N GLY A 28 -4.26 6.86 -16.15
CA GLY A 28 -4.03 8.26 -15.80
C GLY A 28 -4.19 8.52 -14.30
N PRO A 29 -3.51 9.54 -13.75
CA PRO A 29 -3.60 9.86 -12.33
C PRO A 29 -5.01 10.34 -11.95
N LEU A 30 -5.50 9.90 -10.79
CA LEU A 30 -6.74 10.40 -10.20
C LEU A 30 -6.46 11.69 -9.41
N ASP A 31 -7.44 12.60 -9.35
CA ASP A 31 -7.36 13.73 -8.43
C ASP A 31 -7.48 13.24 -6.97
N ASP A 32 -6.34 13.25 -6.29
CA ASP A 32 -6.17 12.71 -4.95
C ASP A 32 -5.72 13.74 -3.92
N ALA A 33 -5.69 15.04 -4.25
CA ALA A 33 -5.10 16.05 -3.36
C ALA A 33 -5.75 16.10 -1.97
N GLN A 34 -7.09 16.02 -1.92
CA GLN A 34 -7.82 15.93 -0.65
C GLN A 34 -7.62 14.57 0.04
N ALA A 35 -7.64 13.47 -0.72
CA ALA A 35 -7.46 12.12 -0.19
C ALA A 35 -6.06 11.95 0.45
N MET A 36 -5.02 12.51 -0.18
CA MET A 36 -3.64 12.55 0.33
C MET A 36 -3.55 13.34 1.64
N ARG A 37 -4.20 14.51 1.74
CA ARG A 37 -4.22 15.32 2.98
C ARG A 37 -4.87 14.60 4.15
N ILE A 38 -6.01 13.94 3.92
CA ILE A 38 -6.69 13.15 4.95
C ILE A 38 -5.82 11.95 5.34
N ALA A 39 -5.33 11.22 4.34
CA ALA A 39 -4.54 10.02 4.56
C ALA A 39 -3.19 10.28 5.24
N ALA A 40 -2.61 11.47 5.10
CA ALA A 40 -1.35 11.85 5.75
C ALA A 40 -1.41 11.79 7.29
N GLN A 41 -2.60 11.89 7.88
CA GLN A 41 -2.82 11.76 9.32
C GLN A 41 -2.66 10.32 9.84
N ALA A 42 -2.65 9.31 8.95
CA ALA A 42 -2.44 7.93 9.35
C ALA A 42 -0.98 7.69 9.81
N PRO A 43 -0.76 6.79 10.79
CA PRO A 43 0.50 6.70 11.54
C PRO A 43 1.70 6.28 10.69
N HIS A 44 1.53 5.33 9.77
CA HIS A 44 2.62 4.77 8.97
C HIS A 44 2.23 4.69 7.48
N THR A 45 3.23 4.69 6.60
CA THR A 45 3.05 4.73 5.14
C THR A 45 2.07 3.69 4.59
N PRO A 46 2.10 2.40 5.00
CA PRO A 46 1.07 1.44 4.58
C PRO A 46 -0.37 1.87 4.90
N ALA A 47 -0.61 2.42 6.11
CA ALA A 47 -1.92 2.91 6.50
C ALA A 47 -2.32 4.18 5.74
N ARG A 48 -1.36 5.06 5.44
CA ARG A 48 -1.59 6.25 4.58
C ARG A 48 -2.01 5.83 3.17
N ILE A 49 -1.35 4.84 2.59
CA ILE A 49 -1.70 4.30 1.27
C ILE A 49 -3.11 3.69 1.28
N ALA A 50 -3.42 2.86 2.28
CA ALA A 50 -4.73 2.24 2.41
C ALA A 50 -5.85 3.28 2.62
N GLU A 51 -5.63 4.28 3.47
CA GLU A 51 -6.61 5.35 3.73
C GLU A 51 -6.85 6.21 2.49
N ARG A 52 -5.81 6.57 1.73
CA ARG A 52 -5.96 7.26 0.45
C ARG A 52 -6.80 6.43 -0.51
N ALA A 53 -6.49 5.13 -0.64
CA ALA A 53 -7.23 4.24 -1.51
C ALA A 53 -8.69 4.10 -1.07
N ARG A 54 -8.97 4.09 0.24
CA ARG A 54 -10.33 4.07 0.78
C ARG A 54 -11.11 5.32 0.35
N GLN A 55 -10.53 6.50 0.50
CA GLN A 55 -11.15 7.77 0.11
C GLN A 55 -11.44 7.84 -1.40
N LEU A 56 -10.48 7.44 -2.23
CA LEU A 56 -10.67 7.39 -3.69
C LEU A 56 -11.68 6.31 -4.10
N GLY A 57 -11.65 5.16 -3.43
CA GLY A 57 -12.59 4.07 -3.65
C GLY A 57 -14.02 4.51 -3.41
N GLU A 58 -14.29 5.27 -2.33
CA GLU A 58 -15.65 5.71 -2.00
C GLU A 58 -16.18 6.65 -3.09
N ARG A 59 -15.34 7.54 -3.60
CA ARG A 59 -15.67 8.42 -4.75
C ARG A 59 -15.99 7.63 -6.01
N LEU A 60 -15.28 6.52 -6.25
CA LEU A 60 -15.49 5.63 -7.38
C LEU A 60 -16.60 4.59 -7.14
N GLY A 61 -17.23 4.58 -5.97
CA GLY A 61 -18.27 3.60 -5.60
C GLY A 61 -17.77 2.18 -5.36
N LEU A 62 -16.45 1.96 -5.22
CA LEU A 62 -15.84 0.63 -5.14
C LEU A 62 -16.28 -0.14 -3.89
N GLN A 63 -16.39 0.53 -2.74
CA GLN A 63 -16.84 -0.11 -1.50
C GLN A 63 -18.30 -0.50 -1.58
N ALA A 64 -19.15 0.33 -2.19
CA ALA A 64 -20.55 0.01 -2.40
C ALA A 64 -20.71 -1.21 -3.32
N GLU A 65 -19.94 -1.29 -4.40
CA GLU A 65 -19.89 -2.48 -5.27
C GLU A 65 -19.36 -3.71 -4.56
N LEU A 66 -18.29 -3.60 -3.77
CA LEU A 66 -17.73 -4.73 -3.03
C LEU A 66 -18.71 -5.23 -1.95
N ARG A 67 -19.43 -4.34 -1.27
CA ARG A 67 -20.52 -4.68 -0.33
C ARG A 67 -21.65 -5.43 -1.04
N ARG A 68 -22.12 -4.92 -2.19
CA ARG A 68 -23.13 -5.60 -3.02
C ARG A 68 -22.65 -6.97 -3.50
N ALA A 69 -21.40 -7.07 -3.95
CA ALA A 69 -20.80 -8.34 -4.36
C ALA A 69 -20.83 -9.35 -3.21
N ARG A 70 -20.42 -8.97 -2.00
CA ARG A 70 -20.49 -9.85 -0.82
C ARG A 70 -21.91 -10.29 -0.50
N GLN A 71 -22.88 -9.36 -0.54
CA GLN A 71 -24.29 -9.65 -0.28
C GLN A 71 -24.88 -10.64 -1.30
N TRP A 72 -24.58 -10.47 -2.59
CA TRP A 72 -25.15 -11.29 -3.66
C TRP A 72 -24.39 -12.60 -3.91
N SER A 73 -23.12 -12.66 -3.52
CA SER A 73 -22.26 -13.84 -3.74
C SER A 73 -22.85 -15.17 -3.23
N PRO A 74 -23.48 -15.30 -2.04
CA PRO A 74 -24.11 -16.57 -1.64
C PRO A 74 -25.32 -16.91 -2.51
N TRP A 75 -26.11 -15.94 -2.95
CA TRP A 75 -27.29 -16.17 -3.80
C TRP A 75 -26.90 -16.63 -5.20
N VAL A 76 -25.84 -16.04 -5.78
CA VAL A 76 -25.27 -16.50 -7.05
C VAL A 76 -24.75 -17.94 -6.92
N LEU A 77 -24.09 -18.26 -5.79
CA LEU A 77 -23.62 -19.63 -5.52
C LEU A 77 -24.79 -20.61 -5.45
N LEU A 78 -25.85 -20.30 -4.69
CA LEU A 78 -27.05 -21.12 -4.59
C LEU A 78 -27.77 -21.26 -5.93
N GLY A 79 -27.81 -20.20 -6.74
CA GLY A 79 -28.33 -20.24 -8.10
C GLY A 79 -27.56 -21.21 -9.01
N LEU A 80 -26.22 -21.23 -8.92
CA LEU A 80 -25.39 -22.19 -9.66
C LEU A 80 -25.60 -23.62 -9.16
N VAL A 81 -25.73 -23.82 -7.85
CA VAL A 81 -26.06 -25.13 -7.26
C VAL A 81 -27.41 -25.62 -7.77
N ALA A 82 -28.44 -24.77 -7.73
CA ALA A 82 -29.77 -25.08 -8.23
C ALA A 82 -29.72 -25.43 -9.72
N LEU A 83 -28.98 -24.67 -10.54
CA LEU A 83 -28.81 -24.95 -11.97
C LEU A 83 -28.16 -26.32 -12.20
N ILE A 84 -27.10 -26.66 -11.46
CA ILE A 84 -26.43 -27.96 -11.57
C ILE A 84 -27.34 -29.09 -11.10
N VAL A 85 -28.08 -28.90 -10.01
CA VAL A 85 -29.06 -29.88 -9.52
C VAL A 85 -30.16 -30.11 -10.54
N MET A 86 -30.74 -29.05 -11.10
CA MET A 86 -31.78 -29.15 -12.15
C MET A 86 -31.23 -29.83 -13.40
N ALA A 87 -30.00 -29.52 -13.82
CA ALA A 87 -29.35 -30.19 -14.94
C ALA A 87 -29.11 -31.68 -14.65
N GLY A 88 -28.62 -32.02 -13.45
CA GLY A 88 -28.37 -33.39 -13.02
C GLY A 88 -29.65 -34.23 -12.91
N LEU A 89 -30.69 -33.69 -12.27
CA LEU A 89 -32.00 -34.33 -12.16
C LEU A 89 -32.72 -34.42 -13.51
N GLY A 90 -32.58 -33.41 -14.38
CA GLY A 90 -33.16 -33.42 -15.73
C GLY A 90 -32.52 -34.47 -16.64
N LEU A 91 -31.19 -34.62 -16.58
CA LEU A 91 -30.49 -35.69 -17.27
C LEU A 91 -30.91 -37.07 -16.74
N ALA A 92 -31.05 -37.22 -15.43
CA ALA A 92 -31.56 -38.45 -14.83
C ALA A 92 -33.03 -38.72 -15.23
N GLY A 93 -33.87 -37.69 -15.31
CA GLY A 93 -35.29 -37.80 -15.66
C GLY A 93 -35.55 -38.18 -17.12
N ASN A 94 -34.74 -37.70 -18.07
CA ASN A 94 -34.83 -38.09 -19.48
C ASN A 94 -34.42 -39.55 -19.73
N VAL A 95 -33.65 -40.14 -18.81
CA VAL A 95 -33.28 -41.57 -18.84
C VAL A 95 -34.41 -42.45 -18.31
N VAL A 96 -35.34 -41.90 -17.52
CA VAL A 96 -36.55 -42.58 -17.00
C VAL A 96 -37.70 -42.44 -18.01
N GLY A 97 -37.44 -42.74 -19.29
CA GLY A 97 -38.37 -42.51 -20.40
C GLY A 97 -39.83 -42.89 -20.10
N GLY A 98 -40.75 -42.00 -20.49
CA GLY A 98 -42.17 -42.32 -20.76
C GLY A 98 -42.87 -43.26 -19.78
N GLY A 99 -42.95 -42.93 -18.48
CA GLY A 99 -43.83 -43.63 -17.53
C GLY A 99 -43.30 -44.95 -16.97
N GLU A 100 -42.21 -45.50 -17.51
CA GLU A 100 -41.56 -46.71 -17.00
C GLU A 100 -40.47 -46.30 -15.99
N ARG A 101 -40.60 -46.74 -14.73
CA ARG A 101 -39.70 -46.38 -13.62
C ARG A 101 -38.38 -47.15 -13.63
N HIS A 102 -37.80 -47.34 -14.81
CA HIS A 102 -36.55 -48.05 -15.02
C HIS A 102 -35.37 -47.08 -14.99
N ILE A 103 -34.34 -47.40 -14.21
CA ILE A 103 -33.11 -46.62 -14.12
C ILE A 103 -31.94 -47.48 -14.59
N ASN A 104 -31.33 -47.09 -15.71
CA ASN A 104 -30.07 -47.66 -16.14
C ASN A 104 -28.93 -47.15 -15.27
N VAL A 105 -28.32 -48.04 -14.50
CA VAL A 105 -27.33 -47.69 -13.48
C VAL A 105 -26.02 -47.14 -14.09
N ILE A 106 -25.56 -47.60 -15.26
CA ILE A 106 -24.40 -46.98 -15.95
C ILE A 106 -24.73 -45.55 -16.29
N VAL A 107 -25.86 -45.32 -16.95
CA VAL A 107 -26.20 -44.01 -17.45
C VAL A 107 -26.33 -43.05 -16.27
N ALA A 108 -26.97 -43.47 -15.18
CA ALA A 108 -27.01 -42.70 -13.94
C ALA A 108 -25.59 -42.37 -13.42
N LEU A 109 -24.67 -43.33 -13.36
CA LEU A 109 -23.30 -43.10 -12.91
C LEU A 109 -22.52 -42.17 -13.86
N VAL A 110 -22.54 -42.42 -15.16
CA VAL A 110 -21.81 -41.62 -16.16
C VAL A 110 -22.37 -40.21 -16.22
N SER A 111 -23.69 -40.03 -16.23
CA SER A 111 -24.32 -38.71 -16.25
C SER A 111 -24.04 -37.93 -14.97
N LEU A 112 -24.04 -38.58 -13.80
CA LEU A 112 -23.88 -37.88 -12.52
C LEU A 112 -22.41 -37.68 -12.10
N LEU A 113 -21.51 -38.63 -12.42
CA LEU A 113 -20.09 -38.57 -12.06
C LEU A 113 -19.19 -38.12 -13.21
N GLY A 114 -19.59 -38.24 -14.48
CA GLY A 114 -18.73 -37.98 -15.63
C GLY A 114 -18.24 -36.53 -15.72
N VAL A 115 -19.17 -35.57 -15.75
CA VAL A 115 -18.83 -34.12 -15.78
C VAL A 115 -18.09 -33.72 -14.50
N HIS A 116 -18.47 -34.31 -13.37
CA HIS A 116 -17.75 -34.13 -12.12
C HIS A 116 -16.28 -34.58 -12.24
N LEU A 117 -16.02 -35.77 -12.79
CA LEU A 117 -14.66 -36.31 -12.93
C LEU A 117 -13.84 -35.43 -13.87
N LEU A 118 -14.40 -35.03 -15.01
CA LEU A 118 -13.73 -34.12 -15.95
C LEU A 118 -13.33 -32.80 -15.27
N THR A 119 -14.28 -32.15 -14.58
CA THR A 119 -13.99 -30.87 -13.90
C THR A 119 -13.00 -31.04 -12.74
N LEU A 120 -12.98 -32.21 -12.09
CA LEU A 120 -11.98 -32.53 -11.06
C LEU A 120 -10.58 -32.67 -11.67
N LEU A 121 -10.45 -33.41 -12.77
CA LEU A 121 -9.18 -33.58 -13.49
C LEU A 121 -8.64 -32.25 -14.01
N LEU A 122 -9.51 -31.41 -14.57
CA LEU A 122 -9.12 -30.06 -15.02
C LEU A 122 -8.63 -29.18 -13.86
N TRP A 123 -9.28 -29.26 -12.69
CA TRP A 123 -8.82 -28.53 -11.51
C TRP A 123 -7.46 -29.04 -11.03
N LEU A 124 -7.27 -30.36 -10.96
CA LEU A 124 -5.98 -30.98 -10.60
C LEU A 124 -4.88 -30.53 -11.56
N LEU A 125 -5.14 -30.59 -12.88
CA LEU A 125 -4.20 -30.15 -13.91
C LEU A 125 -3.82 -28.66 -13.74
N GLY A 126 -4.78 -27.82 -13.35
CA GLY A 126 -4.57 -26.41 -13.05
C GLY A 126 -3.70 -26.13 -11.82
N LEU A 127 -3.42 -27.14 -10.97
CA LEU A 127 -2.44 -27.00 -9.88
C LEU A 127 -0.98 -27.11 -10.39
N TRP A 128 -0.76 -27.89 -11.45
CA TRP A 128 0.59 -28.19 -11.97
C TRP A 128 0.98 -27.28 -13.12
N LEU A 129 0.02 -26.82 -13.91
CA LEU A 129 0.27 -26.03 -15.10
C LEU A 129 -0.24 -24.59 -14.88
N PRO A 130 0.56 -23.54 -15.21
CA PRO A 130 0.16 -22.15 -15.13
C PRO A 130 -0.78 -21.77 -16.28
N LEU A 131 -1.83 -22.56 -16.49
CA LEU A 131 -2.77 -22.37 -17.59
C LEU A 131 -3.87 -21.41 -17.14
N ALA A 132 -3.60 -20.12 -17.27
CA ALA A 132 -4.58 -19.06 -17.04
C ALA A 132 -5.91 -19.28 -17.81
N SER A 133 -5.86 -20.00 -18.94
CA SER A 133 -7.01 -20.27 -19.81
C SER A 133 -8.01 -21.31 -19.25
N PHE A 134 -7.56 -22.37 -18.56
CA PHE A 134 -8.48 -23.38 -17.99
C PHE A 134 -9.26 -22.86 -16.77
N SER A 135 -8.74 -21.82 -16.11
CA SER A 135 -9.45 -21.16 -15.00
C SER A 135 -10.75 -20.49 -15.45
N ALA A 136 -10.85 -20.03 -16.70
CA ALA A 136 -12.00 -19.29 -17.21
C ALA A 136 -13.27 -20.13 -17.36
N ALA A 137 -13.15 -21.46 -17.46
CA ALA A 137 -14.27 -22.40 -17.51
C ALA A 137 -14.63 -22.99 -16.13
N SER A 138 -13.93 -22.60 -15.06
CA SER A 138 -14.22 -23.12 -13.71
C SER A 138 -15.50 -22.51 -13.12
N LEU A 139 -16.21 -23.28 -12.29
CA LEU A 139 -17.37 -22.78 -11.56
C LEU A 139 -17.01 -21.61 -10.64
N GLY A 140 -15.79 -21.58 -10.11
CA GLY A 140 -15.27 -20.44 -9.34
C GLY A 140 -15.19 -19.15 -10.14
N TRP A 141 -14.74 -19.22 -11.41
CA TRP A 141 -14.70 -18.06 -12.30
C TRP A 141 -16.10 -17.62 -12.75
N ILE A 142 -16.97 -18.57 -13.09
CA ILE A 142 -18.37 -18.29 -13.43
C ILE A 142 -19.07 -17.59 -12.25
N TRP A 143 -18.90 -18.11 -11.04
CA TRP A 143 -19.41 -17.49 -9.83
C TRP A 143 -18.88 -16.07 -9.60
N LEU A 144 -17.56 -15.87 -9.75
CA LEU A 144 -16.95 -14.54 -9.56
C LEU A 144 -17.48 -13.54 -10.60
N SER A 145 -17.52 -13.94 -11.87
CA SER A 145 -17.96 -13.08 -12.97
C SER A 145 -19.46 -12.74 -12.90
N LEU A 146 -20.32 -13.69 -12.52
CA LEU A 146 -21.74 -13.42 -12.28
C LEU A 146 -21.94 -12.53 -11.05
N THR A 147 -21.23 -12.80 -9.96
CA THR A 147 -21.27 -11.95 -8.76
C THR A 147 -20.84 -10.51 -9.09
N ALA A 148 -19.77 -10.34 -9.85
CA ALA A 148 -19.31 -9.04 -10.33
C ALA A 148 -20.35 -8.35 -11.22
N ARG A 149 -21.00 -9.09 -12.12
CA ARG A 149 -22.06 -8.56 -13.01
C ARG A 149 -23.27 -8.06 -12.22
N VAL A 150 -23.73 -8.83 -11.24
CA VAL A 150 -24.86 -8.46 -10.37
C VAL A 150 -24.50 -7.26 -9.48
N ALA A 151 -23.26 -7.20 -8.99
CA ALA A 151 -22.81 -6.12 -8.12
C ALA A 151 -22.56 -4.80 -8.85
N GLY A 152 -21.92 -4.83 -10.03
CA GLY A 152 -21.53 -3.63 -10.78
C GLY A 152 -22.62 -3.09 -11.72
N GLY A 153 -23.52 -3.93 -12.22
CA GLY A 153 -24.43 -3.53 -13.29
C GLY A 153 -23.69 -3.19 -14.60
N ARG A 154 -24.32 -2.42 -15.49
CA ARG A 154 -23.78 -2.14 -16.85
C ARG A 154 -22.63 -1.13 -16.89
N HIS A 155 -22.58 -0.20 -15.92
CA HIS A 155 -21.61 0.91 -15.89
C HIS A 155 -20.74 0.91 -14.62
N GLY A 156 -20.77 -0.17 -13.83
CA GLY A 156 -20.00 -0.27 -12.59
C GLY A 156 -18.53 -0.61 -12.80
N GLN A 157 -17.75 -0.43 -11.75
CA GLN A 157 -16.31 -0.70 -11.69
C GLN A 157 -15.98 -2.14 -11.29
N ALA A 158 -16.95 -3.06 -11.36
CA ALA A 158 -16.76 -4.46 -10.97
C ALA A 158 -15.61 -5.18 -11.71
N PRO A 159 -15.33 -4.92 -13.00
CA PRO A 159 -14.15 -5.49 -13.67
C PRO A 159 -12.83 -5.09 -12.98
N LEU A 160 -12.74 -3.87 -12.46
CA LEU A 160 -11.58 -3.38 -11.72
C LEU A 160 -11.40 -4.17 -10.41
N LEU A 161 -12.49 -4.37 -9.66
CA LEU A 161 -12.49 -5.17 -8.44
C LEU A 161 -12.12 -6.64 -8.71
N VAL A 162 -12.62 -7.23 -9.80
CA VAL A 162 -12.26 -8.59 -10.23
C VAL A 162 -10.76 -8.67 -10.54
N ARG A 163 -10.22 -7.68 -11.28
CA ARG A 163 -8.78 -7.63 -11.62
C ARG A 163 -7.91 -7.47 -10.37
N ALA A 164 -8.29 -6.58 -9.46
CA ALA A 164 -7.58 -6.38 -8.19
C ALA A 164 -7.59 -7.64 -7.32
N THR A 165 -8.77 -8.26 -7.18
CA THR A 165 -8.97 -9.49 -6.40
C THR A 165 -8.15 -10.65 -6.96
N THR A 166 -8.27 -10.91 -8.26
CA THR A 166 -7.56 -12.02 -8.92
C THR A 166 -6.06 -11.78 -8.98
N GLY A 167 -5.61 -10.52 -9.09
CA GLY A 167 -4.21 -10.13 -8.96
C GLY A 167 -3.62 -10.44 -7.58
N LEU A 168 -4.34 -10.08 -6.51
CA LEU A 168 -3.93 -10.40 -5.13
C LEU A 168 -3.89 -11.92 -4.89
N LEU A 169 -4.93 -12.63 -5.33
CA LEU A 169 -4.99 -14.09 -5.25
C LEU A 169 -3.85 -14.77 -6.03
N GLY A 170 -3.55 -14.27 -7.23
CA GLY A 170 -2.45 -14.75 -8.06
C GLY A 170 -1.10 -14.56 -7.36
N ARG A 171 -0.83 -13.36 -6.83
CA ARG A 171 0.40 -13.06 -6.08
C ARG A 171 0.57 -13.93 -4.84
N ALA A 172 -0.51 -14.16 -4.09
CA ALA A 172 -0.51 -15.05 -2.93
C ALA A 172 -0.50 -16.54 -3.28
N LYS A 173 -0.46 -16.92 -4.57
CA LYS A 173 -0.60 -18.30 -5.07
C LYS A 173 -1.85 -19.00 -4.53
N LEU A 174 -2.93 -18.23 -4.38
CA LEU A 174 -4.22 -18.64 -3.81
C LEU A 174 -5.32 -18.80 -4.86
N LEU A 175 -5.10 -18.40 -6.11
CA LEU A 175 -6.11 -18.43 -7.17
C LEU A 175 -6.76 -19.82 -7.37
N PRO A 176 -6.02 -20.94 -7.59
CA PRO A 176 -6.66 -22.25 -7.78
C PRO A 176 -7.36 -22.76 -6.52
N TRP A 177 -6.90 -22.35 -5.33
CA TRP A 177 -7.49 -22.72 -4.06
C TRP A 177 -8.79 -21.95 -3.79
N ALA A 178 -8.84 -20.65 -4.07
CA ALA A 178 -10.04 -19.83 -3.94
C ALA A 178 -11.14 -20.31 -4.89
N PHE A 179 -10.81 -20.55 -6.17
CA PHE A 179 -11.75 -21.14 -7.11
C PHE A 179 -12.08 -22.59 -6.79
N GLY A 180 -11.15 -23.33 -6.17
CA GLY A 180 -11.36 -24.65 -5.60
C GLY A 180 -12.43 -24.63 -4.52
N ILE A 181 -12.35 -23.74 -3.53
CA ILE A 181 -13.35 -23.60 -2.46
C ILE A 181 -14.75 -23.43 -3.06
N VAL A 182 -14.91 -22.51 -4.01
CA VAL A 182 -16.21 -22.25 -4.64
C VAL A 182 -16.67 -23.46 -5.46
N SER A 183 -15.81 -24.01 -6.32
CA SER A 183 -16.18 -25.11 -7.22
C SER A 183 -16.49 -26.39 -6.46
N HIS A 184 -15.65 -26.77 -5.49
CA HIS A 184 -15.89 -27.94 -4.65
C HIS A 184 -17.08 -27.73 -3.72
N GLY A 185 -17.32 -26.51 -3.23
CA GLY A 185 -18.51 -26.16 -2.45
C GLY A 185 -19.79 -26.35 -3.27
N ILE A 186 -19.84 -25.83 -4.49
CA ILE A 186 -20.96 -26.01 -5.41
C ILE A 186 -21.21 -27.50 -5.67
N TRP A 187 -20.17 -28.25 -6.08
CA TRP A 187 -20.31 -29.68 -6.34
C TRP A 187 -20.77 -30.47 -5.11
N SER A 188 -20.21 -30.18 -3.93
CA SER A 188 -20.57 -30.90 -2.69
C SER A 188 -22.03 -30.65 -2.33
N LEU A 189 -22.49 -29.40 -2.42
CA LEU A 189 -23.89 -29.08 -2.14
C LEU A 189 -24.82 -29.69 -3.18
N SER A 190 -24.46 -29.66 -4.47
CA SER A 190 -25.23 -30.32 -5.53
C SER A 190 -25.32 -31.83 -5.31
N PHE A 191 -24.23 -32.51 -4.94
CA PHE A 191 -24.26 -33.95 -4.61
C PHE A 191 -25.10 -34.23 -3.37
N ALA A 192 -25.02 -33.41 -2.32
CA ALA A 192 -25.83 -33.57 -1.12
C ALA A 192 -27.33 -33.48 -1.46
N VAL A 193 -27.73 -32.51 -2.29
CA VAL A 193 -29.11 -32.36 -2.76
C VAL A 193 -29.53 -33.54 -3.64
N VAL A 194 -28.71 -33.96 -4.59
CA VAL A 194 -29.03 -35.11 -5.46
C VAL A 194 -29.14 -36.41 -4.66
N LEU A 195 -28.22 -36.67 -3.73
CA LEU A 195 -28.28 -37.83 -2.84
C LEU A 195 -29.54 -37.80 -1.97
N ALA A 196 -29.87 -36.65 -1.38
CA ALA A 196 -31.10 -36.51 -0.60
C ALA A 196 -32.37 -36.75 -1.45
N ALA A 197 -32.42 -36.16 -2.66
CA ALA A 197 -33.54 -36.34 -3.59
C ALA A 197 -33.66 -37.79 -4.06
N MET A 198 -32.53 -38.44 -4.36
CA MET A 198 -32.48 -39.83 -4.78
C MET A 198 -32.90 -40.78 -3.65
N LEU A 199 -32.39 -40.58 -2.43
CA LEU A 199 -32.80 -41.36 -1.26
C LEU A 199 -34.28 -41.17 -0.94
N PHE A 200 -34.78 -39.94 -1.03
CA PHE A 200 -36.22 -39.66 -0.91
C PHE A 200 -37.02 -40.41 -1.98
N ALA A 201 -36.61 -40.32 -3.25
CA ALA A 201 -37.28 -41.02 -4.34
C ALA A 201 -37.29 -42.55 -4.13
N LEU A 202 -36.15 -43.14 -3.77
CA LEU A 202 -36.00 -44.57 -3.53
C LEU A 202 -36.74 -45.06 -2.27
N ALA A 203 -36.95 -44.19 -1.28
CA ALA A 203 -37.70 -44.53 -0.06
C ALA A 203 -39.22 -44.59 -0.30
N PHE A 204 -39.75 -43.72 -1.17
CA PHE A 204 -41.19 -43.55 -1.37
C PHE A 204 -41.70 -44.08 -2.72
N ARG A 205 -40.82 -44.50 -3.63
CA ARG A 205 -41.19 -45.02 -4.94
C ARG A 205 -40.41 -46.29 -5.25
N SER A 206 -41.08 -47.26 -5.86
CA SER A 206 -40.42 -48.41 -6.47
C SER A 206 -39.79 -48.00 -7.80
N TYR A 207 -38.47 -48.18 -7.88
CA TYR A 207 -37.69 -48.09 -9.12
C TYR A 207 -37.12 -49.45 -9.44
N THR A 208 -37.12 -49.80 -10.71
CA THR A 208 -36.41 -50.96 -11.24
C THR A 208 -35.04 -50.49 -11.71
N LEU A 209 -34.03 -50.74 -10.88
CA LEU A 209 -32.64 -50.55 -11.29
C LEU A 209 -32.24 -51.77 -12.09
N SER A 210 -31.87 -51.52 -13.34
CA SER A 210 -31.38 -52.54 -14.25
C SER A 210 -30.10 -52.06 -14.89
N TRP A 211 -29.42 -53.02 -15.50
CA TRP A 211 -28.21 -52.78 -16.24
C TRP A 211 -28.41 -53.33 -17.65
N GLU A 212 -28.76 -52.44 -18.58
CA GLU A 212 -29.10 -52.81 -19.95
C GLU A 212 -28.13 -52.16 -20.94
N THR A 213 -27.46 -52.96 -21.76
CA THR A 213 -26.70 -52.45 -22.90
C THR A 213 -26.82 -53.41 -24.07
N THR A 214 -26.77 -52.86 -25.29
CA THR A 214 -26.81 -53.65 -26.53
C THR A 214 -25.43 -54.17 -26.96
N ILE A 215 -24.34 -53.54 -26.51
CA ILE A 215 -23.00 -53.73 -27.09
C ILE A 215 -22.06 -54.52 -26.18
N LEU A 216 -22.16 -54.37 -24.85
CA LEU A 216 -21.17 -54.88 -23.91
C LEU A 216 -21.63 -56.24 -23.32
N ASP A 217 -20.65 -57.13 -23.15
CA ASP A 217 -20.83 -58.49 -22.62
C ASP A 217 -21.23 -58.51 -21.13
N PRO A 218 -22.16 -59.38 -20.68
CA PRO A 218 -22.57 -59.43 -19.28
C PRO A 218 -21.45 -59.65 -18.26
N ALA A 219 -20.39 -60.39 -18.60
CA ALA A 219 -19.28 -60.61 -17.68
C ALA A 219 -18.45 -59.34 -17.43
N PHE A 220 -18.42 -58.41 -18.41
CA PHE A 220 -17.82 -57.09 -18.19
C PHE A 220 -18.52 -56.33 -17.07
N PHE A 221 -19.85 -56.47 -16.95
CA PHE A 221 -20.62 -55.75 -15.94
C PHE A 221 -20.44 -56.27 -14.54
N VAL A 222 -20.41 -57.58 -14.36
CA VAL A 222 -20.08 -58.17 -13.04
C VAL A 222 -18.74 -57.62 -12.56
N ARG A 223 -17.73 -57.55 -13.44
CA ARG A 223 -16.42 -56.96 -13.10
C ARG A 223 -16.49 -55.47 -12.82
N ALA A 224 -17.27 -54.71 -13.59
CA ALA A 224 -17.41 -53.27 -13.41
C ALA A 224 -18.12 -52.93 -12.08
N VAL A 225 -19.20 -53.65 -11.74
CA VAL A 225 -19.96 -53.49 -10.50
C VAL A 225 -19.10 -53.83 -9.29
N ASP A 226 -18.34 -54.92 -9.37
CA ASP A 226 -17.41 -55.32 -8.31
C ASP A 226 -16.28 -54.29 -8.13
N ALA A 227 -15.64 -53.86 -9.24
CA ALA A 227 -14.56 -52.88 -9.21
C ALA A 227 -15.00 -51.51 -8.66
N LEU A 228 -16.15 -51.00 -9.11
CA LEU A 228 -16.73 -49.76 -8.60
C LEU A 228 -17.34 -49.94 -7.20
N GLY A 229 -17.74 -51.16 -6.82
CA GLY A 229 -18.22 -51.49 -5.49
C GLY A 229 -17.12 -51.58 -4.44
N TRP A 230 -15.86 -51.73 -4.85
CA TRP A 230 -14.74 -51.94 -3.93
C TRP A 230 -14.61 -50.82 -2.87
N ALA A 231 -14.57 -49.55 -3.27
CA ALA A 231 -14.42 -48.46 -2.29
C ALA A 231 -15.69 -48.21 -1.46
N PRO A 232 -16.91 -48.15 -2.05
CA PRO A 232 -18.15 -48.07 -1.29
C PRO A 232 -18.33 -49.19 -0.27
N SER A 233 -17.88 -50.42 -0.58
CA SER A 233 -17.98 -51.56 0.35
C SER A 233 -17.21 -51.33 1.65
N ARG A 234 -16.10 -50.59 1.61
CA ARG A 234 -15.32 -50.21 2.81
C ARG A 234 -16.05 -49.22 3.70
N LEU A 235 -17.04 -48.52 3.16
CA LEU A 235 -17.93 -47.63 3.90
C LEU A 235 -19.24 -48.32 4.33
N GLY A 236 -19.38 -49.63 4.07
CA GLY A 236 -20.52 -50.43 4.47
C GLY A 236 -21.67 -50.50 3.44
N PHE A 237 -21.47 -50.04 2.20
CA PHE A 237 -22.47 -50.22 1.15
C PHE A 237 -22.41 -51.63 0.55
N PRO A 238 -23.55 -52.29 0.31
CA PRO A 238 -23.56 -53.62 -0.26
C PRO A 238 -23.17 -53.59 -1.74
N VAL A 239 -22.58 -54.67 -2.23
CA VAL A 239 -22.23 -54.84 -3.65
C VAL A 239 -23.11 -55.95 -4.23
N PRO A 240 -23.83 -55.71 -5.34
CA PRO A 240 -24.61 -56.75 -6.02
C PRO A 240 -23.71 -57.91 -6.44
N ASP A 241 -24.08 -59.13 -6.08
CA ASP A 241 -23.40 -60.34 -6.54
C ASP A 241 -23.68 -60.63 -8.02
N ALA A 242 -22.92 -61.53 -8.63
CA ALA A 242 -23.06 -61.86 -10.04
C ALA A 242 -24.48 -62.31 -10.41
N ALA A 243 -25.14 -63.07 -9.52
CA ALA A 243 -26.52 -63.51 -9.72
C ALA A 243 -27.51 -62.33 -9.75
N THR A 244 -27.37 -61.35 -8.85
CA THR A 244 -28.19 -60.13 -8.83
C THR A 244 -27.89 -59.23 -10.02
N VAL A 245 -26.65 -59.17 -10.50
CA VAL A 245 -26.26 -58.37 -11.68
C VAL A 245 -26.83 -58.93 -12.97
N LEU A 246 -26.85 -60.27 -13.12
CA LEU A 246 -27.31 -60.95 -14.32
C LEU A 246 -28.83 -61.21 -14.34
N ALA A 247 -29.52 -60.96 -13.23
CA ALA A 247 -30.96 -61.14 -13.13
C ALA A 247 -31.72 -60.10 -13.97
N THR A 248 -32.55 -60.54 -14.91
CA THR A 248 -33.42 -59.67 -15.71
C THR A 248 -34.49 -58.95 -14.87
N ALA A 249 -34.91 -59.57 -13.76
CA ALA A 249 -35.87 -59.02 -12.81
C ALA A 249 -35.48 -59.41 -11.37
N PRO A 250 -34.54 -58.70 -10.73
CA PRO A 250 -34.09 -59.06 -9.41
C PRO A 250 -35.20 -58.82 -8.37
N PRO A 251 -35.27 -59.65 -7.31
CA PRO A 251 -36.24 -59.48 -6.23
C PRO A 251 -36.05 -58.15 -5.50
N ALA A 252 -37.00 -57.75 -4.66
CA ALA A 252 -36.97 -56.48 -3.94
C ALA A 252 -35.68 -56.27 -3.11
N SER A 253 -35.09 -57.34 -2.56
CA SER A 253 -33.78 -57.31 -1.88
C SER A 253 -32.62 -56.99 -2.83
N GLY A 254 -32.66 -57.52 -4.05
CA GLY A 254 -31.71 -57.19 -5.11
C GLY A 254 -31.85 -55.74 -5.57
N GLN A 255 -33.08 -55.25 -5.72
CA GLN A 255 -33.35 -53.83 -6.03
C GLN A 255 -32.84 -52.89 -4.92
N ARG A 256 -33.04 -53.26 -3.65
CA ARG A 256 -32.46 -52.53 -2.51
C ARG A 256 -30.92 -52.51 -2.57
N THR A 257 -30.31 -53.64 -2.94
CA THR A 257 -28.85 -53.76 -3.06
C THR A 257 -28.32 -52.82 -4.15
N TRP A 258 -28.96 -52.79 -5.33
CA TRP A 258 -28.63 -51.85 -6.40
C TRP A 258 -28.78 -50.39 -5.98
N ALA A 259 -29.88 -50.04 -5.31
CA ALA A 259 -30.14 -48.69 -4.82
C ALA A 259 -29.06 -48.21 -3.84
N LEU A 260 -28.69 -49.06 -2.87
CA LEU A 260 -27.64 -48.74 -1.89
C LEU A 260 -26.25 -48.72 -2.53
N TRP A 261 -25.95 -49.62 -3.46
CA TRP A 261 -24.69 -49.62 -4.20
C TRP A 261 -24.51 -48.34 -5.02
N LEU A 262 -25.54 -47.92 -5.76
CA LEU A 262 -25.52 -46.68 -6.54
C LEU A 262 -25.33 -45.46 -5.63
N THR A 263 -26.05 -45.42 -4.49
CA THR A 263 -25.88 -44.40 -3.45
C THR A 263 -24.44 -44.36 -2.94
N GLY A 264 -23.87 -45.53 -2.62
CA GLY A 264 -22.50 -45.68 -2.17
C GLY A 264 -21.50 -45.17 -3.19
N CYS A 265 -21.68 -45.48 -4.47
CA CYS A 265 -20.82 -44.99 -5.55
C CYS A 265 -20.86 -43.45 -5.67
N ILE A 266 -22.05 -42.84 -5.69
CA ILE A 266 -22.20 -41.38 -5.80
C ILE A 266 -21.60 -40.67 -4.58
N LEU A 267 -21.83 -41.21 -3.38
CA LEU A 267 -21.23 -40.69 -2.15
C LEU A 267 -19.69 -40.79 -2.18
N THR A 268 -19.16 -41.97 -2.50
CA THR A 268 -17.73 -42.28 -2.38
C THR A 268 -16.88 -41.62 -3.45
N TYR A 269 -17.37 -41.58 -4.69
CA TYR A 269 -16.62 -41.06 -5.83
C TYR A 269 -17.02 -39.64 -6.21
N GLY A 270 -18.19 -39.15 -5.79
CA GLY A 270 -18.67 -37.80 -6.06
C GLY A 270 -18.50 -36.86 -4.87
N LEU A 271 -19.26 -37.10 -3.80
CA LEU A 271 -19.37 -36.19 -2.66
C LEU A 271 -18.09 -36.15 -1.81
N LEU A 272 -17.60 -37.32 -1.35
CA LEU A 272 -16.45 -37.39 -0.43
C LEU A 272 -15.18 -36.72 -1.01
N PRO A 273 -14.77 -36.97 -2.27
CA PRO A 273 -13.58 -36.34 -2.81
C PRO A 273 -13.73 -34.81 -2.88
N ARG A 274 -14.93 -34.30 -3.17
CA ARG A 274 -15.19 -32.85 -3.19
C ARG A 274 -15.14 -32.24 -1.80
N LEU A 275 -15.66 -32.92 -0.79
CA LEU A 275 -15.56 -32.46 0.60
C LEU A 275 -14.10 -32.42 1.07
N VAL A 276 -13.32 -33.46 0.79
CA VAL A 276 -11.88 -33.49 1.13
C VAL A 276 -11.14 -32.33 0.48
N LEU A 277 -11.37 -32.09 -0.82
CA LEU A 277 -10.70 -31.01 -1.55
C LEU A 277 -11.20 -29.62 -1.15
N LEU A 278 -12.47 -29.48 -0.74
CA LEU A 278 -13.00 -28.27 -0.14
C LEU A 278 -12.28 -27.97 1.18
N LEU A 279 -12.17 -28.97 2.07
CA LEU A 279 -11.44 -28.84 3.33
C LEU A 279 -9.97 -28.52 3.11
N TRP A 280 -9.31 -29.20 2.17
CA TRP A 280 -7.93 -28.92 1.81
C TRP A 280 -7.78 -27.48 1.29
N SER A 281 -8.63 -27.05 0.36
CA SER A 281 -8.55 -25.71 -0.23
C SER A 281 -8.79 -24.62 0.82
N THR A 282 -9.73 -24.84 1.74
CA THR A 282 -9.96 -23.92 2.86
C THR A 282 -8.79 -23.90 3.85
N ALA A 283 -8.12 -25.03 4.10
CA ALA A 283 -6.92 -25.08 4.94
C ALA A 283 -5.77 -24.28 4.32
N VAL A 284 -5.49 -24.46 3.02
CA VAL A 284 -4.48 -23.67 2.29
C VAL A 284 -4.82 -22.18 2.31
N TRP A 285 -6.09 -21.83 2.08
CA TRP A 285 -6.57 -20.46 2.20
C TRP A 285 -6.28 -19.86 3.57
N ARG A 286 -6.68 -20.55 4.65
CA ARG A 286 -6.47 -20.08 6.03
C ARG A 286 -4.99 -19.85 6.33
N HIS A 287 -4.12 -20.75 5.87
CA HIS A 287 -2.68 -20.66 6.09
C HIS A 287 -2.03 -19.49 5.32
N ARG A 288 -2.48 -19.20 4.10
CA ARG A 288 -1.84 -18.19 3.23
C ARG A 288 -2.57 -16.84 3.15
N ARG A 289 -3.74 -16.68 3.76
CA ARG A 289 -4.54 -15.44 3.66
C ARG A 289 -3.79 -14.19 4.10
N GLN A 290 -2.79 -14.32 4.99
CA GLN A 290 -1.97 -13.19 5.43
C GLN A 290 -1.13 -12.58 4.29
N ALA A 291 -0.85 -13.36 3.24
CA ALA A 291 -0.14 -12.89 2.04
C ALA A 291 -1.02 -12.10 1.07
N LEU A 292 -2.33 -11.93 1.34
CA LEU A 292 -3.25 -11.14 0.52
C LEU A 292 -3.10 -9.64 0.79
N GLN A 293 -1.91 -9.12 0.49
CA GLN A 293 -1.56 -7.73 0.69
C GLN A 293 -1.01 -7.09 -0.59
N PRO A 294 -1.24 -5.78 -0.80
CA PRO A 294 -0.61 -5.05 -1.89
C PRO A 294 0.92 -5.13 -1.81
N ALA A 295 1.56 -5.14 -2.97
CA ALA A 295 3.01 -5.19 -3.09
C ALA A 295 3.63 -3.80 -2.82
N LEU A 296 3.71 -3.37 -1.56
CA LEU A 296 4.12 -2.00 -1.21
C LEU A 296 5.57 -1.66 -1.64
N ASP A 297 6.37 -2.67 -2.00
CA ASP A 297 7.70 -2.56 -2.60
C ASP A 297 7.68 -2.21 -4.11
N ALA A 298 6.53 -2.37 -4.78
CA ALA A 298 6.38 -2.08 -6.20
C ALA A 298 6.61 -0.58 -6.52
N PRO A 299 7.09 -0.24 -7.73
CA PRO A 299 7.43 1.14 -8.10
C PRO A 299 6.32 2.16 -7.84
N TYR A 300 5.07 1.80 -8.16
CA TYR A 300 3.89 2.64 -7.91
C TYR A 300 3.75 3.05 -6.42
N TYR A 301 3.86 2.09 -5.50
CA TYR A 301 3.70 2.37 -4.07
C TYR A 301 4.91 3.10 -3.49
N ARG A 302 6.11 2.87 -4.02
CA ARG A 302 7.31 3.66 -3.65
C ARG A 302 7.18 5.13 -4.06
N GLN A 303 6.68 5.41 -5.27
CA GLN A 303 6.40 6.78 -5.70
C GLN A 303 5.33 7.43 -4.82
N LEU A 304 4.27 6.70 -4.48
CA LEU A 304 3.22 7.19 -3.59
C LEU A 304 3.74 7.46 -2.17
N ALA A 305 4.62 6.60 -1.64
CA ALA A 305 5.29 6.81 -0.37
C ALA A 305 6.16 8.09 -0.37
N ALA A 306 6.89 8.35 -1.46
CA ALA A 306 7.67 9.58 -1.61
C ALA A 306 6.77 10.84 -1.62
N ARG A 307 5.60 10.77 -2.26
CA ARG A 307 4.60 11.86 -2.22
C ARG A 307 4.11 12.13 -0.80
N PHE A 308 3.88 11.09 0.01
CA PHE A 308 3.54 11.25 1.43
C PHE A 308 4.70 11.81 2.27
N ALA A 309 5.95 11.46 1.95
CA ALA A 309 7.12 12.02 2.61
C ALA A 309 7.27 13.52 2.33
N ALA A 310 7.01 13.96 1.09
CA ALA A 310 7.02 15.37 0.71
C ALA A 310 5.88 16.19 1.35
N LEU A 311 4.78 15.54 1.77
CA LEU A 311 3.69 16.17 2.52
C LEU A 311 3.97 16.28 4.03
N ALA A 312 4.96 15.56 4.55
CA ALA A 312 5.32 15.66 5.95
C ALA A 312 5.90 17.06 6.22
N PRO A 313 5.54 17.72 7.35
CA PRO A 313 6.18 18.95 7.75
C PRO A 313 7.69 18.76 7.74
N SER A 314 8.44 19.74 7.24
CA SER A 314 9.90 19.74 7.38
C SER A 314 10.22 19.65 8.86
N ALA A 315 10.73 18.50 9.31
CA ALA A 315 11.29 18.41 10.63
C ALA A 315 12.46 19.38 10.66
N ILE A 316 12.34 20.46 11.45
CA ILE A 316 13.47 21.34 11.73
C ILE A 316 14.40 20.49 12.60
N VAL A 317 15.41 19.87 11.97
CA VAL A 317 16.35 18.94 12.61
C VAL A 317 17.31 19.65 13.57
N ASP A 318 17.33 20.98 13.57
CA ASP A 318 18.18 21.77 14.46
C ASP A 318 17.35 22.75 15.30
N ALA A 319 16.97 22.31 16.51
CA ALA A 319 16.47 23.22 17.53
C ALA A 319 17.66 24.01 18.09
N ASP A 320 17.72 25.28 17.69
CA ASP A 320 18.71 26.27 18.09
C ASP A 320 18.98 26.25 19.61
N PRO A 321 20.17 25.80 20.06
CA PRO A 321 20.53 25.88 21.46
C PRO A 321 20.77 27.36 21.76
N GLY A 322 19.84 27.98 22.46
CA GLY A 322 19.81 29.43 22.71
C GLY A 322 21.16 30.06 23.07
N ARG A 323 21.30 31.36 22.77
CA ARG A 323 22.53 32.17 22.89
C ARG A 323 23.28 31.88 24.19
N ARG A 324 24.41 31.16 24.10
CA ARG A 324 25.43 31.18 25.15
C ARG A 324 26.30 32.40 24.90
N ALA A 325 26.41 33.29 25.90
CA ALA A 325 27.36 34.39 25.88
C ALA A 325 28.76 33.81 25.70
N ARG A 326 29.36 34.01 24.51
CA ARG A 326 30.74 33.66 24.24
C ARG A 326 31.58 34.91 24.51
N GLU A 327 32.62 34.80 25.34
CA GLU A 327 33.57 35.90 25.56
C GLU A 327 34.11 36.43 24.23
N ALA A 328 34.27 37.75 24.13
CA ALA A 328 34.87 38.38 22.95
C ALA A 328 36.32 37.86 22.75
N PRO A 329 36.73 37.55 21.51
CA PRO A 329 38.11 37.16 21.24
C PRO A 329 39.08 38.26 21.67
N VAL A 330 40.24 37.86 22.19
CA VAL A 330 41.34 38.78 22.48
C VAL A 330 41.96 39.18 21.14
N GLY A 331 41.94 40.48 20.82
CA GLY A 331 42.58 41.00 19.61
C GLY A 331 44.10 40.83 19.60
N LEU A 332 44.73 41.15 18.48
CA LEU A 332 46.17 41.00 18.30
C LEU A 332 46.95 41.88 19.28
N ALA A 333 48.10 41.38 19.75
CA ALA A 333 48.98 42.14 20.63
C ALA A 333 49.53 43.39 19.90
N PRO A 334 49.78 44.53 20.59
CA PRO A 334 50.26 45.75 19.96
C PRO A 334 51.53 45.60 19.10
N ALA A 335 52.40 44.64 19.45
CA ALA A 335 53.62 44.34 18.71
C ALA A 335 53.38 43.68 17.34
N ASP A 336 52.22 43.05 17.14
CA ASP A 336 51.83 42.36 15.91
C ASP A 336 51.05 43.25 14.93
N LEU A 337 50.71 44.47 15.34
CA LEU A 337 49.88 45.40 14.58
C LEU A 337 50.73 46.29 13.67
N ARG A 338 50.20 46.61 12.50
CA ARG A 338 50.70 47.67 11.62
C ARG A 338 49.91 48.94 11.88
N ASP A 339 50.56 50.10 11.71
CA ASP A 339 49.89 51.40 11.76
C ASP A 339 49.06 51.63 10.48
N LEU A 340 48.01 50.83 10.36
CA LEU A 340 47.07 50.76 9.25
C LEU A 340 45.66 50.86 9.82
N ARG A 341 44.84 51.71 9.22
CA ARG A 341 43.43 51.88 9.55
C ARG A 341 42.60 51.43 8.36
N VAL A 342 41.55 50.64 8.61
CA VAL A 342 40.68 50.12 7.55
C VAL A 342 39.24 50.55 7.83
N LEU A 343 38.58 51.13 6.82
CA LEU A 343 37.16 51.45 6.85
C LEU A 343 36.41 50.55 5.89
N VAL A 344 35.45 49.78 6.42
CA VAL A 344 34.73 48.74 5.69
C VAL A 344 33.25 49.10 5.60
N GLY A 345 32.73 49.30 4.40
CA GLY A 345 31.29 49.46 4.15
C GLY A 345 30.63 48.09 4.11
N PHE A 346 29.78 47.78 5.09
CA PHE A 346 29.17 46.47 5.24
C PHE A 346 27.67 46.49 4.94
N GLU A 347 27.28 45.75 3.90
CA GLU A 347 25.87 45.61 3.47
C GLU A 347 25.21 46.98 3.22
N LEU A 348 26.00 47.96 2.76
CA LEU A 348 25.51 49.28 2.45
C LEU A 348 24.79 49.26 1.08
N PRO A 349 23.55 49.74 1.00
CA PRO A 349 22.79 49.82 -0.23
C PRO A 349 23.43 50.83 -1.20
N PRO A 350 23.14 50.73 -2.50
CA PRO A 350 23.83 51.52 -3.54
C PRO A 350 23.54 53.03 -3.47
N ASP A 351 22.48 53.45 -2.78
CA ASP A 351 22.06 54.84 -2.57
C ASP A 351 22.86 55.55 -1.47
N ILE A 352 23.58 54.82 -0.61
CA ILE A 352 24.55 55.42 0.32
C ILE A 352 25.83 55.75 -0.45
N GLY A 353 26.16 57.05 -0.50
CA GLY A 353 27.43 57.53 -1.03
C GLY A 353 28.61 56.90 -0.28
N TRP A 354 29.34 56.03 -0.95
CA TRP A 354 30.51 55.33 -0.40
C TRP A 354 31.68 55.36 -1.37
N PRO A 355 32.90 55.71 -0.93
CA PRO A 355 33.24 56.16 0.43
C PRO A 355 32.74 57.60 0.72
N PRO A 356 32.58 57.99 2.00
CA PRO A 356 32.25 59.37 2.36
C PRO A 356 33.38 60.35 1.98
N GLU A 357 33.03 61.62 1.79
CA GLU A 357 34.00 62.68 1.49
C GLU A 357 34.82 63.09 2.73
N GLY A 358 36.02 63.64 2.52
CA GLY A 358 36.85 64.18 3.61
C GLY A 358 37.61 63.13 4.43
N LEU A 359 37.83 61.93 3.89
CA LEU A 359 38.57 60.87 4.58
C LEU A 359 40.10 61.11 4.58
N PRO A 360 40.82 60.73 5.65
CA PRO A 360 42.27 60.74 5.69
C PRO A 360 42.89 59.88 4.58
N ALA A 361 44.00 60.33 3.99
CA ALA A 361 44.67 59.64 2.88
C ALA A 361 45.30 58.29 3.28
N ASP A 362 45.51 58.04 4.57
CA ASP A 362 46.11 56.82 5.12
C ASP A 362 45.10 55.72 5.44
N LEU A 363 43.81 55.93 5.11
CA LEU A 363 42.74 54.99 5.37
C LEU A 363 42.56 54.01 4.20
N GLN A 364 42.68 52.70 4.46
CA GLN A 364 42.32 51.68 3.47
C GLN A 364 40.80 51.51 3.44
N LEU A 365 40.22 51.61 2.24
CA LEU A 365 38.78 51.56 2.03
C LEU A 365 38.37 50.22 1.42
N GLU A 366 37.36 49.58 2.01
CA GLU A 366 36.79 48.32 1.56
C GLU A 366 35.25 48.45 1.52
N ARG A 367 34.59 47.72 0.63
CA ARG A 367 33.13 47.59 0.60
C ARG A 367 32.79 46.13 0.34
N ILE A 368 31.90 45.57 1.16
CA ILE A 368 31.44 44.20 1.01
C ILE A 368 29.91 44.11 1.10
N ASP A 369 29.33 43.20 0.32
CA ASP A 369 27.90 42.92 0.22
C ASP A 369 27.39 41.97 1.32
N GLY A 370 28.29 41.49 2.18
CA GLY A 370 27.97 40.59 3.27
C GLY A 370 27.85 39.11 2.87
N SER A 371 28.12 38.74 1.63
CA SER A 371 28.22 37.34 1.21
C SER A 371 29.38 36.62 1.92
N ALA A 372 29.22 35.32 2.14
CA ALA A 372 30.25 34.51 2.81
C ALA A 372 31.63 34.56 2.11
N PRO A 373 31.72 34.55 0.76
CA PRO A 373 32.99 34.68 0.05
C PRO A 373 33.68 36.04 0.30
N GLU A 374 32.93 37.16 0.25
CA GLU A 374 33.51 38.49 0.44
C GLU A 374 33.98 38.72 1.88
N ARG A 375 33.19 38.26 2.88
CA ARG A 375 33.60 38.29 4.28
C ARG A 375 34.90 37.50 4.49
N ARG A 376 35.01 36.30 3.90
CA ARG A 376 36.23 35.48 4.00
C ARG A 376 37.43 36.18 3.36
N ALA A 377 37.27 36.69 2.14
CA ALA A 377 38.34 37.37 1.42
C ALA A 377 38.84 38.63 2.16
N LEU A 378 37.93 39.38 2.80
CA LEU A 378 38.33 40.51 3.64
C LEU A 378 39.08 40.06 4.89
N LEU A 379 38.59 39.05 5.60
CA LEU A 379 39.28 38.52 6.79
C LEU A 379 40.68 37.99 6.45
N ASP A 380 40.85 37.33 5.31
CA ASP A 380 42.16 36.87 4.84
C ASP A 380 43.12 38.05 4.56
N ARG A 381 42.62 39.15 3.97
CA ARG A 381 43.40 40.39 3.79
C ARG A 381 43.77 41.02 5.14
N LEU A 382 42.83 41.10 6.08
CA LEU A 382 43.08 41.67 7.41
C LEU A 382 44.04 40.81 8.24
N ALA A 383 43.99 39.49 8.12
CA ALA A 383 44.92 38.58 8.79
C ALA A 383 46.38 38.79 8.35
N LEU A 384 46.59 39.15 7.07
CA LEU A 384 47.90 39.51 6.52
C LEU A 384 48.31 40.94 6.86
N ALA A 385 47.37 41.88 6.76
CA ALA A 385 47.63 43.31 6.96
C ALA A 385 47.79 43.70 8.44
N ARG A 386 47.10 43.00 9.35
CA ARG A 386 47.07 43.21 10.81
C ARG A 386 46.90 44.68 11.22
N PRO A 387 45.79 45.32 10.83
CA PRO A 387 45.59 46.74 11.08
C PRO A 387 45.42 47.08 12.57
N ARG A 388 45.91 48.26 12.94
CA ARG A 388 45.70 48.86 14.26
C ARG A 388 44.22 49.04 14.56
N SER A 389 43.43 49.51 13.60
CA SER A 389 41.98 49.66 13.78
C SER A 389 41.18 49.33 12.52
N VAL A 390 40.01 48.72 12.74
CA VAL A 390 39.00 48.48 11.71
C VAL A 390 37.72 49.18 12.13
N VAL A 391 37.20 50.04 11.27
CA VAL A 391 35.88 50.67 11.43
C VAL A 391 34.91 50.01 10.45
N LEU A 392 33.90 49.35 10.98
CA LEU A 392 32.85 48.71 10.20
C LEU A 392 31.65 49.66 10.12
N ALA A 393 31.35 50.16 8.92
CA ALA A 393 30.23 51.03 8.65
C ALA A 393 28.99 50.19 8.34
N CYS A 394 27.95 50.35 9.17
CA CYS A 394 26.69 49.65 9.05
C CYS A 394 25.53 50.66 9.09
N ARG A 395 24.41 50.33 8.43
CA ARG A 395 23.19 51.12 8.58
C ARG A 395 22.64 50.99 10.00
N ALA A 396 22.35 52.10 10.66
CA ALA A 396 21.71 52.08 11.97
C ALA A 396 20.33 51.38 11.89
N ALA A 397 19.58 51.61 10.81
CA ALA A 397 18.28 51.00 10.56
C ALA A 397 18.32 49.47 10.46
N ALA A 398 19.44 48.88 10.04
CA ALA A 398 19.60 47.43 10.00
C ALA A 398 19.53 46.82 11.41
N SER A 399 19.11 45.56 11.49
CA SER A 399 19.09 44.82 12.75
C SER A 399 20.31 43.89 12.81
N PRO A 400 21.15 43.95 13.86
CA PRO A 400 22.27 43.04 13.97
C PRO A 400 21.77 41.60 14.11
N ASP A 401 22.33 40.69 13.32
CA ASP A 401 22.00 39.28 13.35
C ASP A 401 23.20 38.43 13.79
N ARG A 402 23.04 37.10 13.75
CA ARG A 402 24.11 36.15 14.12
C ARG A 402 25.28 36.15 13.15
N GLY A 403 25.04 36.51 11.89
CA GLY A 403 26.07 36.66 10.88
C GLY A 403 26.93 37.88 11.18
N THR A 404 26.31 39.00 11.52
CA THR A 404 26.99 40.22 11.98
C THR A 404 27.79 39.96 13.24
N GLU A 405 27.25 39.22 14.22
CA GLU A 405 27.98 38.88 15.45
C GLU A 405 29.27 38.09 15.18
N ARG A 406 29.16 37.02 14.38
CA ARG A 406 30.32 36.21 13.98
C ARG A 406 31.35 37.06 13.26
N PHE A 407 30.89 37.91 12.35
CA PHE A 407 31.78 38.74 11.56
C PHE A 407 32.53 39.78 12.41
N VAL A 408 31.84 40.48 13.32
CA VAL A 408 32.49 41.42 14.25
C VAL A 408 33.52 40.71 15.15
N ARG A 409 33.25 39.49 15.60
CA ARG A 409 34.22 38.68 16.36
C ARG A 409 35.44 38.29 15.54
N ASP A 410 35.24 37.90 14.28
CA ASP A 410 36.34 37.55 13.39
C ASP A 410 37.19 38.80 13.07
N LEU A 411 36.56 39.98 12.92
CA LEU A 411 37.28 41.25 12.77
C LEU A 411 38.13 41.57 14.01
N LEU A 412 37.55 41.42 15.21
CA LEU A 412 38.28 41.61 16.48
C LEU A 412 39.51 40.70 16.60
N ALA A 413 39.44 39.48 16.06
CA ALA A 413 40.58 38.54 16.10
C ALA A 413 41.73 38.94 15.15
N HIS A 414 41.48 39.82 14.18
CA HIS A 414 42.44 40.23 13.15
C HIS A 414 42.82 41.72 13.21
N SER A 415 42.34 42.46 14.20
CA SER A 415 42.69 43.87 14.41
C SER A 415 43.07 44.17 15.86
N GLY A 416 43.69 45.33 16.09
CA GLY A 416 43.91 45.84 17.44
C GLY A 416 42.61 46.34 18.06
N GLU A 417 41.88 47.14 17.29
CA GLU A 417 40.57 47.67 17.64
C GLU A 417 39.55 47.40 16.55
N CYS A 418 38.32 47.11 16.95
CA CYS A 418 37.16 47.05 16.06
C CYS A 418 36.14 48.07 16.55
N ARG A 419 35.66 48.92 15.64
CA ARG A 419 34.70 49.99 15.94
C ARG A 419 33.55 49.93 14.93
N LEU A 420 32.34 50.27 15.35
CA LEU A 420 31.13 50.27 14.52
C LEU A 420 30.68 51.70 14.25
N TRP A 421 30.70 52.10 12.98
CA TRP A 421 30.07 53.33 12.54
C TRP A 421 28.63 53.06 12.12
N LEU A 422 27.68 53.57 12.90
CA LEU A 422 26.25 53.44 12.64
C LEU A 422 25.78 54.63 11.82
N ILE A 423 25.60 54.41 10.52
CA ILE A 423 25.13 55.44 9.59
C ILE A 423 23.64 55.69 9.86
N ALA A 424 23.35 56.89 10.33
CA ALA A 424 22.00 57.40 10.50
C ALA A 424 21.50 58.03 9.20
N GLU A 425 20.32 57.64 8.73
CA GLU A 425 19.74 58.09 7.46
C GLU A 425 18.55 59.06 7.69
N GLY A 426 18.06 59.17 8.93
CA GLY A 426 16.98 60.08 9.29
C GLY A 426 17.05 60.54 10.74
N GLY A 427 16.55 61.75 11.04
CA GLY A 427 16.67 62.40 12.36
C GLY A 427 16.00 61.69 13.56
N ASN A 428 15.56 60.44 13.44
CA ASN A 428 14.98 59.63 14.51
C ASN A 428 15.60 58.22 14.62
N ASP A 429 16.91 58.09 14.39
CA ASP A 429 17.62 56.80 14.48
C ASP A 429 18.00 56.40 15.92
N GLY A 430 17.59 57.17 16.93
CA GLY A 430 17.86 56.92 18.36
C GLY A 430 17.49 55.50 18.83
N PRO A 431 16.29 54.98 18.54
CA PRO A 431 15.92 53.60 18.89
C PRO A 431 16.76 52.53 18.18
N ALA A 432 17.17 52.81 16.94
CA ALA A 432 17.97 51.89 16.14
C ALA A 432 19.41 51.80 16.67
N ILE A 433 20.01 52.95 17.02
CA ILE A 433 21.31 53.02 17.69
C ILE A 433 21.26 52.33 19.06
N ALA A 434 20.21 52.60 19.86
CA ALA A 434 20.04 51.96 21.16
C ALA A 434 19.96 50.43 21.06
N ARG A 435 19.33 49.90 19.99
CA ARG A 435 19.29 48.46 19.69
C ARG A 435 20.68 47.88 19.40
N TRP A 436 21.50 48.56 18.62
CA TRP A 436 22.88 48.14 18.36
C TRP A 436 23.74 48.13 19.63
N LEU A 437 23.63 49.17 20.47
CA LEU A 437 24.34 49.24 21.74
C LEU A 437 23.88 48.17 22.74
N ALA A 438 22.58 47.89 22.81
CA ALA A 438 22.05 46.79 23.61
C ALA A 438 22.56 45.44 23.11
N TRP A 439 22.54 45.22 21.79
CA TRP A 439 23.05 44.01 21.17
C TRP A 439 24.53 43.76 21.47
N LEU A 440 25.39 44.80 21.43
CA LEU A 440 26.81 44.65 21.78
C LEU A 440 26.99 44.19 23.23
N ARG A 441 26.21 44.71 24.18
CA ARG A 441 26.23 44.26 25.58
C ARG A 441 25.74 42.81 25.70
N ASP A 442 24.59 42.50 25.12
CA ASP A 442 24.00 41.16 25.19
C ASP A 442 24.87 40.08 24.53
N ALA A 443 25.64 40.47 23.50
CA ALA A 443 26.61 39.60 22.83
C ALA A 443 27.97 39.52 23.57
N GLY A 444 28.20 40.29 24.63
CA GLY A 444 29.51 40.36 25.28
C GLY A 444 30.61 40.98 24.40
N LEU A 445 30.22 41.88 23.49
CA LEU A 445 31.08 42.64 22.57
C LEU A 445 31.30 44.08 23.06
N GLU A 446 31.28 44.31 24.37
CA GLU A 446 31.40 45.64 25.00
C GLU A 446 32.69 46.38 24.65
N ARG A 447 33.72 45.65 24.19
CA ARG A 447 35.00 46.20 23.72
C ARG A 447 34.90 46.88 22.35
N VAL A 448 33.84 46.63 21.59
CA VAL A 448 33.61 47.26 20.29
C VAL A 448 32.97 48.62 20.51
N ALA A 449 33.71 49.70 20.27
CA ALA A 449 33.14 51.04 20.33
C ALA A 449 32.15 51.24 19.18
N ALA A 450 31.01 51.85 19.44
CA ALA A 450 30.00 52.14 18.41
C ALA A 450 29.52 53.58 18.52
N GLY A 451 29.33 54.26 17.38
CA GLY A 451 28.92 55.66 17.35
C GLY A 451 28.41 56.09 15.98
N THR A 452 27.90 57.32 15.90
CA THR A 452 27.39 57.92 14.65
C THR A 452 28.38 58.88 14.01
N SER A 453 29.36 59.38 14.78
CA SER A 453 30.43 60.27 14.29
C SER A 453 31.60 59.46 13.75
N LEU A 454 31.79 59.47 12.43
CA LEU A 454 32.93 58.79 11.81
C LEU A 454 34.26 59.40 12.27
N GLY A 455 34.32 60.72 12.48
CA GLY A 455 35.53 61.40 12.94
C GLY A 455 36.00 60.94 14.32
N GLU A 456 35.08 60.73 15.26
CA GLU A 456 35.39 60.17 16.59
C GLU A 456 35.86 58.72 16.48
N LEU A 457 35.20 57.92 15.63
CA LEU A 457 35.52 56.51 15.43
C LEU A 457 36.82 56.29 14.65
N LEU A 458 37.25 57.24 13.82
CA LEU A 458 38.58 57.24 13.20
C LEU A 458 39.67 57.83 14.12
N GLY A 459 39.27 58.53 15.18
CA GLY A 459 40.13 59.21 16.15
C GLY A 459 40.63 60.57 15.67
N ALA A 460 39.83 61.63 15.81
CA ALA A 460 40.31 63.02 15.79
C ALA A 460 40.98 63.33 17.15
N THR A 461 42.19 63.89 17.28
CA THR A 461 43.19 64.49 16.37
C THR A 461 44.45 64.72 17.22
N ASP A 462 45.65 64.50 16.70
CA ASP A 462 46.79 65.35 17.07
C ASP A 462 46.95 66.41 15.97
N THR A 463 46.20 67.51 16.12
CA THR A 463 46.58 68.82 15.56
C THR A 463 46.65 69.77 16.73
N VAL A 464 47.87 69.96 17.23
CA VAL A 464 48.25 71.13 18.02
C VAL A 464 48.18 72.36 17.10
N ALA A 465 47.47 73.39 17.55
CA ALA A 465 47.68 74.78 17.16
C ALA A 465 47.09 75.68 18.27
N PRO A 466 47.61 76.88 18.54
CA PRO A 466 48.55 77.66 17.72
C PRO A 466 50.03 77.49 18.07
#